data_AF-A0A9D2MVR9-F1
#
_entry.id   AF-A0A9D2MVR9-F1
#
_cell.length_a   1.000
_cell.length_b   1.000
_cell.length_c   1.000
_cell.angle_alpha   90.00
_cell.angle_beta   90.00
_cell.angle_gamma   90.00
#
_symmetry.space_group_name_H-M   'P 1'
#
loop_
_entity.id
_entity.type
_entity.pdbx_description
1 polymer ?
#
loop_
_entity_poly.entity_id
_entity_poly.type
_entity_poly.pdbx_seq_one_letter_code
_entity_poly.pdbx_strand_id
1 'polypeptide(L)'
;MKKMKKRLCALLATLLLLTGITPAAMAEDNSAVLSEDVVQEIAGLFINDMVNSGLETTWTTTTEVVSSTPLYDENGSITAYSFDLADENTEKGYVVVAVYPDMENEILEFSDTAKPLYEEFSLAPTDKIVYTGNLKYFKDTGTNMVTTLENITTPKASLNSSVKEARSREFMPSTTRSISNPITWANENYAGPFKAYEWRNNFEDYCEFYAFTDFKIKPSGNGKPYYMDTCVPVAIVNLLKMRGAKDGFSNITELYKDDLFKYVL
;
A
#
# COMPACT_ATOMS: atom_id res chain seq x y z
N MET A 1 -56.05 -57.94 -30.69
CA MET A 1 -56.65 -58.66 -29.53
C MET A 1 -55.98 -58.23 -28.23
N LYS A 2 -56.79 -57.76 -27.26
CA LYS A 2 -56.64 -57.85 -25.79
C LYS A 2 -55.47 -57.18 -25.04
N LYS A 3 -55.81 -56.03 -24.42
CA LYS A 3 -55.69 -55.64 -22.98
C LYS A 3 -54.30 -55.48 -22.30
N MET A 4 -53.81 -54.24 -22.30
CA MET A 4 -53.58 -53.30 -21.17
C MET A 4 -53.67 -53.76 -19.67
N LYS A 5 -52.76 -53.17 -18.83
CA LYS A 5 -52.78 -52.84 -17.37
C LYS A 5 -52.12 -53.89 -16.42
N LYS A 6 -51.19 -53.57 -15.49
CA LYS A 6 -51.09 -52.50 -14.46
C LYS A 6 -49.59 -52.30 -14.01
N ARG A 7 -49.07 -51.04 -13.88
CA ARG A 7 -48.71 -50.25 -12.66
C ARG A 7 -47.44 -50.73 -11.89
N LEU A 8 -46.53 -49.95 -11.28
CA LEU A 8 -46.19 -48.52 -11.07
C LEU A 8 -44.91 -48.51 -10.16
N CYS A 9 -44.14 -47.41 -10.14
CA CYS A 9 -43.07 -46.99 -9.19
C CYS A 9 -41.63 -47.49 -9.51
N ALA A 10 -40.57 -46.67 -9.60
CA ALA A 10 -40.35 -45.30 -9.13
C ALA A 10 -39.17 -44.59 -9.86
N LEU A 11 -39.23 -43.24 -9.88
CA LEU A 11 -38.13 -42.22 -9.90
C LEU A 11 -37.14 -42.26 -11.08
N LEU A 12 -37.14 -41.35 -12.07
CA LEU A 12 -37.08 -39.87 -12.07
C LEU A 12 -35.79 -39.29 -11.45
N ALA A 13 -34.70 -39.34 -12.23
CA ALA A 13 -33.57 -38.40 -12.24
C ALA A 13 -32.90 -38.49 -13.64
N THR A 14 -33.39 -37.74 -14.64
CA THR A 14 -32.75 -36.51 -15.19
C THR A 14 -31.32 -36.78 -15.69
N LEU A 15 -31.07 -37.00 -16.98
CA LEU A 15 -31.12 -36.03 -18.09
C LEU A 15 -30.20 -34.81 -17.84
N LEU A 16 -29.26 -34.60 -18.78
CA LEU A 16 -28.32 -33.47 -18.93
C LEU A 16 -27.09 -33.44 -18.01
N LEU A 17 -26.01 -34.08 -18.47
CA LEU A 17 -24.62 -33.85 -18.03
C LEU A 17 -23.78 -33.20 -19.15
N LEU A 18 -24.39 -32.28 -19.88
CA LEU A 18 -23.76 -31.45 -20.90
C LEU A 18 -24.39 -30.05 -20.83
N THR A 19 -23.78 -29.19 -20.00
CA THR A 19 -23.61 -27.73 -20.19
C THR A 19 -23.06 -27.13 -18.91
N GLY A 20 -21.98 -26.35 -19.02
CA GLY A 20 -21.58 -25.41 -17.98
C GLY A 20 -20.16 -25.60 -17.43
N ILE A 21 -19.13 -25.58 -18.28
CA ILE A 21 -17.90 -24.90 -17.86
C ILE A 21 -18.28 -23.42 -17.86
N THR A 22 -18.85 -22.95 -16.76
CA THR A 22 -18.81 -21.53 -16.46
C THR A 22 -17.33 -21.21 -16.28
N PRO A 23 -16.77 -20.18 -16.95
CA PRO A 23 -15.53 -19.61 -16.44
C PRO A 23 -15.79 -19.30 -14.97
N ALA A 24 -14.84 -19.64 -14.10
CA ALA A 24 -14.88 -19.20 -12.72
C ALA A 24 -15.21 -17.71 -12.78
N ALA A 25 -16.40 -17.34 -12.32
CA ALA A 25 -16.71 -15.95 -12.09
C ALA A 25 -15.59 -15.48 -11.18
N MET A 26 -14.72 -14.60 -11.70
CA MET A 26 -13.87 -13.82 -10.84
C MET A 26 -14.85 -13.18 -9.87
N ALA A 27 -14.82 -13.62 -8.62
CA ALA A 27 -15.66 -13.04 -7.60
C ALA A 27 -15.33 -11.55 -7.64
N GLU A 28 -16.29 -10.76 -8.09
CA GLU A 28 -16.23 -9.31 -7.98
C GLU A 28 -16.03 -9.06 -6.50
N ASP A 29 -14.81 -8.63 -6.18
CA ASP A 29 -14.36 -8.44 -4.82
C ASP A 29 -15.05 -7.19 -4.28
N ASN A 30 -16.30 -7.37 -3.87
CA ASN A 30 -17.15 -6.35 -3.29
C ASN A 30 -16.77 -6.19 -1.81
N SER A 31 -15.46 -6.10 -1.52
CA SER A 31 -14.96 -5.66 -0.22
C SER A 31 -15.50 -4.25 0.00
N ALA A 32 -16.20 -4.03 1.09
CA ALA A 32 -16.58 -2.67 1.47
C ALA A 32 -15.32 -1.81 1.54
N VAL A 33 -15.25 -0.77 0.73
CA VAL A 33 -14.17 0.22 0.81
C VAL A 33 -14.39 1.11 2.02
N LEU A 34 -13.31 1.51 2.68
CA LEU A 34 -13.33 2.51 3.74
C LEU A 34 -13.74 3.86 3.13
N SER A 35 -14.59 4.59 3.85
CA SER A 35 -14.99 5.94 3.47
C SER A 35 -13.88 6.96 3.74
N GLU A 36 -13.91 8.09 3.05
CA GLU A 36 -12.89 9.14 3.16
C GLU A 36 -12.65 9.61 4.60
N ASP A 37 -13.71 9.79 5.38
CA ASP A 37 -13.64 10.17 6.79
C ASP A 37 -12.88 9.14 7.63
N VAL A 38 -13.13 7.85 7.41
CA VAL A 38 -12.39 6.77 8.09
C VAL A 38 -10.92 6.78 7.69
N VAL A 39 -10.65 6.97 6.40
CA VAL A 39 -9.28 6.99 5.85
C VAL A 39 -8.50 8.23 6.32
N GLN A 40 -9.18 9.37 6.52
CA GLN A 40 -8.62 10.57 7.12
C GLN A 40 -8.29 10.37 8.61
N GLU A 41 -9.14 9.68 9.37
CA GLU A 41 -8.85 9.32 10.77
C GLU A 41 -7.63 8.41 10.88
N ILE A 42 -7.45 7.45 9.95
CA ILE A 42 -6.24 6.61 9.87
C ILE A 42 -4.99 7.48 9.63
N ALA A 43 -5.06 8.47 8.73
CA ALA A 43 -3.95 9.41 8.51
C ALA A 43 -3.62 10.21 9.78
N GLY A 44 -4.65 10.71 10.48
CA GLY A 44 -4.49 11.45 11.73
C GLY A 44 -3.83 10.62 12.84
N LEU A 45 -4.22 9.35 12.99
CA LEU A 45 -3.58 8.42 13.91
C LEU A 45 -2.10 8.22 13.55
N PHE A 46 -1.79 8.00 12.27
CA PHE A 46 -0.42 7.84 11.80
C PHE A 46 0.46 9.05 12.09
N ILE A 47 -0.03 10.26 11.83
CA ILE A 47 0.70 11.51 12.13
C ILE A 47 0.96 11.64 13.63
N ASN A 48 -0.07 11.46 14.46
CA ASN A 48 0.06 11.54 15.91
C ASN A 48 1.08 10.52 16.43
N ASP A 49 1.07 9.31 15.89
CA ASP A 49 1.98 8.26 16.30
C ASP A 49 3.42 8.54 15.84
N MET A 50 3.63 9.09 14.65
CA MET A 50 4.95 9.56 14.19
C MET A 50 5.51 10.65 15.13
N VAL A 51 4.68 11.62 15.51
CA VAL A 51 5.06 12.67 16.49
C VAL A 51 5.42 12.08 17.85
N ASN A 52 4.66 11.08 18.32
CA ASN A 52 4.86 10.47 19.63
C ASN A 52 5.98 9.42 19.68
N SER A 53 6.37 8.86 18.54
CA SER A 53 7.43 7.85 18.43
C SER A 53 8.82 8.38 18.78
N GLY A 54 9.02 9.70 18.73
CA GLY A 54 10.33 10.32 18.89
C GLY A 54 11.27 10.09 17.72
N LEU A 55 10.77 9.58 16.59
CA LEU A 55 11.49 9.55 15.32
C LEU A 55 11.71 10.98 14.80
N GLU A 56 12.74 11.15 13.97
CA GLU A 56 12.99 12.43 13.30
C GLU A 56 11.87 12.67 12.28
N THR A 57 11.01 13.65 12.58
CA THR A 57 9.94 14.13 11.69
C THR A 57 9.77 15.63 11.85
N THR A 58 9.34 16.32 10.79
CA THR A 58 8.95 17.74 10.88
C THR A 58 7.52 17.97 11.36
N TRP A 59 6.74 16.89 11.50
CA TRP A 59 5.40 16.92 12.05
C TRP A 59 5.41 17.22 13.54
N THR A 60 4.35 17.88 13.99
CA THR A 60 4.16 18.26 15.39
C THR A 60 2.74 17.94 15.83
N THR A 61 2.42 18.17 17.10
CA THR A 61 1.07 18.00 17.63
C THR A 61 0.03 18.93 17.02
N THR A 62 0.45 19.93 16.23
CA THR A 62 -0.44 20.85 15.50
C THR A 62 -0.62 20.47 14.04
N THR A 63 0.08 19.44 13.55
CA THR A 63 0.03 19.05 12.15
C THR A 63 -1.30 18.37 11.85
N GLU A 64 -2.03 18.90 10.89
CA GLU A 64 -3.38 18.45 10.54
C GLU A 64 -3.57 18.29 9.03
N VAL A 65 -4.59 17.50 8.66
CA VAL A 65 -5.04 17.35 7.28
C VAL A 65 -5.77 18.63 6.84
N VAL A 66 -5.32 19.23 5.74
CA VAL A 66 -5.92 20.47 5.19
C VAL A 66 -6.63 20.27 3.85
N SER A 67 -6.32 19.18 3.14
CA SER A 67 -6.95 18.82 1.87
C SER A 67 -6.99 17.30 1.71
N SER A 68 -7.84 16.85 0.79
CA SER A 68 -7.89 15.45 0.35
C SER A 68 -7.99 15.39 -1.17
N THR A 69 -7.26 14.44 -1.75
CA THR A 69 -7.27 14.14 -3.19
C THR A 69 -7.54 12.66 -3.41
N PRO A 70 -8.66 12.28 -4.07
CA PRO A 70 -8.94 10.87 -4.37
C PRO A 70 -7.99 10.34 -5.46
N LEU A 71 -7.48 9.13 -5.24
CA LEU A 71 -6.61 8.41 -6.17
C LEU A 71 -7.33 7.19 -6.73
N TYR A 72 -7.22 6.97 -8.03
CA TYR A 72 -8.04 6.00 -8.76
C TYR A 72 -7.22 4.82 -9.28
N ASP A 73 -7.87 3.69 -9.49
CA ASP A 73 -7.33 2.62 -10.32
C ASP A 73 -7.51 2.89 -11.82
N GLU A 74 -7.04 1.97 -12.65
CA GLU A 74 -7.17 2.02 -14.10
C GLU A 74 -8.64 1.94 -14.59
N ASN A 75 -9.57 1.53 -13.73
CA ASN A 75 -11.01 1.44 -14.05
C ASN A 75 -11.79 2.65 -13.52
N GLY A 76 -11.13 3.59 -12.83
CA GLY A 76 -11.74 4.79 -12.26
C GLY A 76 -12.42 4.60 -10.91
N SER A 77 -12.14 3.49 -10.21
CA SER A 77 -12.55 3.26 -8.82
C SER A 77 -11.53 3.88 -7.87
N ILE A 78 -11.98 4.45 -6.74
CA ILE A 78 -11.06 5.00 -5.74
C ILE A 78 -10.29 3.85 -5.08
N THR A 79 -8.98 4.02 -4.93
CA THR A 79 -8.04 3.06 -4.33
C THR A 79 -7.39 3.59 -3.07
N ALA A 80 -7.22 4.92 -2.99
CA ALA A 80 -6.57 5.61 -1.89
C ALA A 80 -7.00 7.07 -1.87
N TYR A 81 -6.70 7.75 -0.77
CA TYR A 81 -6.73 9.20 -0.65
C TYR A 81 -5.33 9.69 -0.32
N SER A 82 -4.92 10.78 -0.98
CA SER A 82 -3.74 11.56 -0.58
C SER A 82 -4.22 12.76 0.23
N PHE A 83 -3.65 12.96 1.41
CA PHE A 83 -3.98 14.07 2.31
C PHE A 83 -2.78 15.00 2.42
N ASP A 84 -2.95 16.28 2.07
CA ASP A 84 -1.92 17.28 2.31
C ASP A 84 -2.01 17.76 3.76
N LEU A 85 -0.85 17.98 4.37
CA LEU A 85 -0.71 18.32 5.77
C LEU A 85 -0.18 19.74 5.95
N ALA A 86 -0.58 20.40 7.02
CA ALA A 86 -0.02 21.70 7.39
C ALA A 86 0.01 21.95 8.91
N ASP A 87 0.88 22.87 9.32
CA ASP A 87 0.87 23.56 10.62
C ASP A 87 0.51 25.03 10.40
N GLU A 88 -0.69 25.47 10.81
CA GLU A 88 -1.10 26.88 10.77
C GLU A 88 -0.76 27.60 9.43
N ASN A 89 -1.00 26.91 8.30
CA ASN A 89 -0.70 27.30 6.90
C ASN A 89 0.74 27.06 6.40
N THR A 90 1.60 26.43 7.18
CA THR A 90 2.90 25.93 6.71
C THR A 90 2.73 24.50 6.24
N GLU A 91 2.96 24.23 4.96
CA GLU A 91 2.88 22.88 4.40
C GLU A 91 3.85 21.91 5.08
N LYS A 92 3.35 20.72 5.39
CA LYS A 92 4.03 19.64 6.12
C LYS A 92 3.95 18.31 5.39
N GLY A 93 4.00 18.36 4.06
CA GLY A 93 3.98 17.16 3.22
C GLY A 93 2.63 16.45 3.20
N TYR A 94 2.62 15.13 3.11
CA TYR A 94 1.41 14.36 2.81
C TYR A 94 1.46 12.93 3.34
N VAL A 95 0.27 12.31 3.38
CA VAL A 95 0.08 10.86 3.63
C VAL A 95 -0.90 10.31 2.60
N VAL A 96 -0.56 9.19 1.99
CA VAL A 96 -1.44 8.40 1.12
C VAL A 96 -1.93 7.18 1.86
N VAL A 97 -3.25 7.04 1.96
CA VAL A 97 -3.91 5.96 2.69
C VAL A 97 -4.86 5.18 1.78
N ALA A 98 -4.74 3.85 1.78
CA ALA A 98 -5.60 2.95 1.02
C ALA A 98 -7.05 2.96 1.53
N VAL A 99 -8.00 2.73 0.62
CA VAL A 99 -9.42 2.54 0.99
C VAL A 99 -9.77 1.07 1.29
N TYR A 100 -8.79 0.17 1.24
CA TYR A 100 -9.03 -1.26 1.32
C TYR A 100 -8.78 -1.79 2.73
N PRO A 101 -9.79 -2.35 3.42
CA PRO A 101 -9.61 -2.89 4.77
C PRO A 101 -8.84 -4.22 4.78
N ASP A 102 -8.54 -4.81 3.62
CA ASP A 102 -7.83 -6.08 3.49
C ASP A 102 -6.37 -5.91 3.05
N MET A 103 -5.75 -4.84 3.49
CA MET A 103 -4.33 -4.59 3.30
C MET A 103 -3.58 -4.78 4.61
N GLU A 104 -2.35 -5.29 4.53
CA GLU A 104 -1.49 -5.44 5.72
C GLU A 104 -1.14 -4.07 6.32
N ASN A 105 -0.96 -3.05 5.47
CA ASN A 105 -0.72 -1.67 5.85
C ASN A 105 -1.53 -0.74 4.94
N GLU A 106 -2.35 0.13 5.56
CA GLU A 106 -3.16 1.10 4.84
C GLU A 106 -2.35 2.37 4.49
N ILE A 107 -1.25 2.67 5.20
CA ILE A 107 -0.35 3.77 4.84
C ILE A 107 0.54 3.31 3.67
N LEU A 108 0.27 3.84 2.47
CA LEU A 108 0.95 3.43 1.24
C LEU A 108 2.20 4.24 0.96
N GLU A 109 2.20 5.51 1.34
CA GLU A 109 3.23 6.49 1.01
C GLU A 109 3.07 7.70 1.94
N PHE A 110 4.17 8.33 2.32
CA PHE A 110 4.13 9.58 3.06
C PHE A 110 5.42 10.36 2.88
N SER A 111 5.36 11.66 3.11
CA SER A 111 6.53 12.51 3.32
C SER A 111 6.17 13.60 4.31
N ASP A 112 7.08 13.90 5.23
CA ASP A 112 6.91 14.96 6.21
C ASP A 112 7.45 16.31 5.71
N THR A 113 7.90 16.39 4.46
CA THR A 113 8.53 17.60 3.89
C THR A 113 8.23 17.82 2.42
N ALA A 114 8.08 16.75 1.64
CA ALA A 114 7.85 16.82 0.20
C ALA A 114 6.36 16.80 -0.13
N LYS A 115 6.05 17.21 -1.36
CA LYS A 115 4.71 17.09 -1.95
C LYS A 115 4.51 15.74 -2.64
N PRO A 116 3.27 15.29 -2.85
CA PRO A 116 3.00 14.16 -3.71
C PRO A 116 3.50 14.41 -5.15
N LEU A 117 4.11 13.41 -5.79
CA LEU A 117 4.68 13.57 -7.13
C LEU A 117 3.63 13.93 -8.20
N TYR A 118 2.36 13.57 -7.98
CA TYR A 118 1.30 13.93 -8.92
C TYR A 118 1.08 15.44 -9.04
N GLU A 119 1.55 16.26 -8.10
CA GLU A 119 1.47 17.72 -8.22
C GLU A 119 2.30 18.28 -9.37
N GLU A 120 3.26 17.51 -9.91
CA GLU A 120 3.97 17.89 -11.13
C GLU A 120 3.06 17.88 -12.36
N PHE A 121 1.92 17.20 -12.30
CA PHE A 121 0.91 17.30 -13.35
C PHE A 121 0.23 18.67 -13.31
N SER A 122 0.02 19.28 -14.48
CA SER A 122 -0.93 20.38 -14.61
C SER A 122 -2.35 19.83 -14.53
N LEU A 123 -2.93 19.78 -13.33
CA LEU A 123 -4.25 19.22 -13.06
C LEU A 123 -5.35 20.29 -13.09
N ALA A 124 -6.43 20.00 -13.81
CA ALA A 124 -7.71 20.68 -13.66
C ALA A 124 -8.54 20.01 -12.55
N PRO A 125 -9.53 20.70 -11.95
CA PRO A 125 -10.35 20.13 -10.87
C PRO A 125 -11.11 18.85 -11.22
N THR A 126 -11.32 18.59 -12.52
CA THR A 126 -12.01 17.39 -13.02
C THR A 126 -11.07 16.26 -13.40
N ASP A 127 -9.75 16.50 -13.38
CA ASP A 127 -8.77 15.50 -13.75
C ASP A 127 -8.71 14.41 -12.68
N LYS A 128 -8.53 13.17 -13.13
CA LYS A 128 -8.33 12.03 -12.24
C LYS A 128 -6.87 11.63 -12.23
N ILE A 129 -6.41 11.22 -11.05
CA ILE A 129 -5.05 10.73 -10.84
C ILE A 129 -5.14 9.23 -10.64
N VAL A 130 -4.59 8.47 -11.58
CA VAL A 130 -4.44 7.03 -11.44
C VAL A 130 -3.21 6.73 -10.59
N TYR A 131 -3.35 5.90 -9.57
CA TYR A 131 -2.30 5.50 -8.65
C TYR A 131 -2.15 3.98 -8.64
N THR A 132 -0.92 3.50 -8.80
CA THR A 132 -0.63 2.06 -8.82
C THR A 132 0.32 1.60 -7.72
N GLY A 133 0.62 2.49 -6.76
CA GLY A 133 1.55 2.25 -5.66
C GLY A 133 3.00 2.52 -6.04
N ASN A 134 3.89 2.52 -5.04
CA ASN A 134 5.32 2.74 -5.21
C ASN A 134 5.65 4.04 -5.98
N LEU A 135 5.06 5.17 -5.57
CA LEU A 135 5.24 6.49 -6.19
C LEU A 135 4.78 6.59 -7.66
N LYS A 136 4.01 5.62 -8.18
CA LYS A 136 3.56 5.62 -9.57
C LYS A 136 2.20 6.30 -9.71
N TYR A 137 2.27 7.52 -10.22
CA TYR A 137 1.11 8.35 -10.53
C TYR A 137 0.98 8.58 -12.03
N PHE A 138 -0.25 8.66 -12.51
CA PHE A 138 -0.57 8.97 -13.89
C PHE A 138 -1.76 9.90 -13.98
N LYS A 139 -1.71 10.86 -14.89
CA LYS A 139 -2.86 11.71 -15.21
C LYS A 139 -3.80 10.97 -16.15
N ASP A 140 -5.06 10.78 -15.76
CA ASP A 140 -6.09 10.24 -16.64
C ASP A 140 -6.41 11.22 -17.77
N THR A 141 -6.45 10.75 -19.02
CA THR A 141 -6.81 11.60 -20.16
C THR A 141 -8.32 11.68 -20.41
N GLY A 142 -9.15 11.05 -19.56
CA GLY A 142 -10.58 10.85 -19.79
C GLY A 142 -10.91 9.78 -20.83
N THR A 143 -9.91 8.96 -21.22
CA THR A 143 -10.06 7.87 -22.20
C THR A 143 -9.46 6.57 -21.62
N ASN A 144 -9.15 5.59 -22.47
CA ASN A 144 -8.44 4.37 -22.07
C ASN A 144 -6.91 4.57 -21.93
N MET A 145 -6.45 5.82 -21.87
CA MET A 145 -5.04 6.21 -21.78
C MET A 145 -4.78 7.01 -20.50
N VAL A 146 -3.52 7.01 -20.08
CA VAL A 146 -2.99 7.89 -19.04
C VAL A 146 -1.69 8.54 -19.52
N THR A 147 -1.30 9.63 -18.88
CA THR A 147 -0.03 10.32 -19.11
C THR A 147 0.88 10.18 -17.89
N THR A 148 2.13 9.76 -18.08
CA THR A 148 3.16 9.66 -17.03
C THR A 148 3.74 11.04 -16.68
N LEU A 149 4.53 11.14 -15.60
CA LEU A 149 5.24 12.37 -15.20
C LEU A 149 6.19 12.87 -16.30
N GLU A 150 6.75 11.96 -17.10
CA GLU A 150 7.60 12.28 -18.26
C GLU A 150 6.80 12.70 -19.51
N ASN A 151 5.49 12.96 -19.36
CA ASN A 151 4.56 13.29 -20.44
C ASN A 151 4.43 12.21 -21.51
N ILE A 152 4.60 10.93 -21.14
CA ILE A 152 4.42 9.80 -22.05
C ILE A 152 2.99 9.28 -21.91
N THR A 153 2.28 9.12 -23.03
CA THR A 153 0.93 8.55 -23.03
C THR A 153 0.97 7.03 -23.18
N THR A 154 0.32 6.30 -22.28
CA THR A 154 0.27 4.83 -22.27
C THR A 154 -1.16 4.30 -22.03
N PRO A 155 -1.53 3.10 -22.54
CA PRO A 155 -2.82 2.50 -22.26
C PRO A 155 -2.99 2.15 -20.77
N LYS A 156 -4.17 2.40 -20.22
CA LYS A 156 -4.57 1.99 -18.85
C LYS A 156 -4.38 0.49 -18.60
N ALA A 157 -4.68 -0.33 -19.60
CA ALA A 157 -4.54 -1.79 -19.54
C ALA A 157 -3.08 -2.28 -19.42
N SER A 158 -2.08 -1.41 -19.61
CA SER A 158 -0.67 -1.75 -19.42
C SER A 158 -0.17 -1.52 -17.99
N LEU A 159 -1.00 -0.92 -17.13
CA LEU A 159 -0.63 -0.57 -15.77
C LEU A 159 -0.70 -1.82 -14.87
N ASN A 160 0.33 -2.04 -14.08
CA ASN A 160 0.35 -3.05 -13.01
C ASN A 160 0.21 -2.33 -11.67
N SER A 161 -0.78 -2.75 -10.86
CA SER A 161 -1.09 -2.12 -9.58
C SER A 161 -0.60 -2.95 -8.41
N SER A 162 0.48 -2.47 -7.79
CA SER A 162 1.00 -3.04 -6.54
C SER A 162 0.03 -2.88 -5.37
N VAL A 163 -0.81 -1.84 -5.39
CA VAL A 163 -1.89 -1.67 -4.40
C VAL A 163 -2.88 -2.81 -4.48
N LYS A 164 -3.29 -3.19 -5.70
CA LYS A 164 -4.21 -4.33 -5.90
C LYS A 164 -3.57 -5.66 -5.52
N GLU A 165 -2.29 -5.85 -5.86
CA GLU A 165 -1.53 -7.06 -5.54
C GLU A 165 -1.32 -7.25 -4.03
N ALA A 166 -1.28 -6.17 -3.25
CA ALA A 166 -1.08 -6.20 -1.81
C ALA A 166 -2.32 -6.59 -0.99
N ARG A 167 -3.50 -6.69 -1.63
CA ARG A 167 -4.76 -7.05 -0.96
C ARG A 167 -4.85 -8.53 -0.68
N SER A 168 -5.23 -8.89 0.54
CA SER A 168 -5.40 -10.28 0.95
C SER A 168 -6.49 -10.41 2.01
N ARG A 169 -7.41 -11.34 1.81
CA ARG A 169 -8.49 -11.61 2.78
C ARG A 169 -7.98 -12.01 4.17
N GLU A 170 -6.72 -12.43 4.28
CA GLU A 170 -6.11 -12.74 5.58
C GLU A 170 -5.97 -11.50 6.49
N PHE A 171 -5.92 -10.31 5.90
CA PHE A 171 -5.84 -9.04 6.63
C PHE A 171 -7.21 -8.45 6.95
N MET A 172 -8.29 -9.04 6.43
CA MET A 172 -9.64 -8.54 6.66
C MET A 172 -9.96 -8.55 8.19
N PRO A 173 -10.37 -7.41 8.77
CA PRO A 173 -10.65 -7.33 10.20
C PRO A 173 -11.73 -8.32 10.62
N SER A 174 -11.43 -9.12 11.64
CA SER A 174 -12.35 -10.14 12.16
C SER A 174 -13.55 -9.58 12.92
N THR A 175 -13.55 -8.28 13.23
CA THR A 175 -14.59 -7.63 14.05
C THR A 175 -15.08 -6.35 13.38
N THR A 176 -16.38 -6.27 13.09
CA THR A 176 -17.02 -5.11 12.43
C THR A 176 -17.75 -4.19 13.42
N ARG A 177 -17.36 -4.17 14.71
CA ARG A 177 -18.01 -3.29 15.69
C ARG A 177 -17.57 -1.84 15.46
N SER A 178 -18.51 -0.90 15.51
CA SER A 178 -18.17 0.53 15.46
C SER A 178 -17.36 0.90 16.71
N ILE A 179 -16.17 1.45 16.49
CA ILE A 179 -15.27 1.95 17.53
C ILE A 179 -15.28 3.47 17.44
N SER A 180 -15.72 4.14 18.50
CA SER A 180 -15.80 5.61 18.54
C SER A 180 -14.50 6.27 18.98
N ASN A 181 -13.68 5.57 19.76
CA ASN A 181 -12.34 6.01 20.13
C ASN A 181 -11.41 4.78 20.12
N PRO A 182 -10.50 4.66 19.15
CA PRO A 182 -9.66 3.46 18.98
C PRO A 182 -8.69 3.25 20.15
N ILE A 183 -8.14 4.33 20.71
CA ILE A 183 -7.19 4.26 21.84
C ILE A 183 -7.90 3.80 23.12
N THR A 184 -9.04 4.40 23.45
CA THR A 184 -9.86 4.01 24.61
C THR A 184 -10.29 2.55 24.48
N TRP A 185 -10.82 2.18 23.32
CA TRP A 185 -11.28 0.82 23.09
C TRP A 185 -10.14 -0.21 23.17
N ALA A 186 -8.96 0.10 22.63
CA ALA A 186 -7.80 -0.79 22.69
C ALA A 186 -7.34 -0.99 24.15
N ASN A 187 -7.28 0.09 24.93
CA ASN A 187 -6.97 0.05 26.35
C ASN A 187 -7.99 -0.75 27.19
N GLU A 188 -9.26 -0.74 26.79
CA GLU A 188 -10.34 -1.48 27.47
C GLU A 188 -10.39 -2.96 27.10
N ASN A 189 -10.02 -3.32 25.87
CA ASN A 189 -10.26 -4.66 25.32
C ASN A 189 -8.99 -5.53 25.22
N TYR A 190 -7.81 -4.95 25.38
CA TYR A 190 -6.53 -5.66 25.37
C TYR A 190 -5.65 -5.24 26.56
N ALA A 191 -4.47 -5.85 26.72
CA ALA A 191 -3.55 -5.60 27.83
C ALA A 191 -2.82 -4.24 27.74
N GLY A 192 -3.58 -3.14 27.81
CA GLY A 192 -3.05 -1.78 27.85
C GLY A 192 -2.34 -1.43 29.17
N PRO A 193 -1.92 -0.17 29.37
CA PRO A 193 -2.14 0.95 28.45
C PRO A 193 -1.26 0.82 27.20
N PHE A 194 -1.90 0.79 26.03
CA PHE A 194 -1.23 0.91 24.76
C PHE A 194 -0.64 2.32 24.68
N LYS A 195 0.67 2.35 24.50
CA LYS A 195 1.38 3.54 24.07
C LYS A 195 1.77 3.26 22.63
N ALA A 196 1.42 4.15 21.72
CA ALA A 196 1.74 4.00 20.32
C ALA A 196 3.25 4.23 20.09
N TYR A 197 4.05 3.19 20.34
CA TYR A 197 5.43 3.10 19.87
C TYR A 197 5.77 1.71 19.31
N GLU A 198 4.77 0.82 19.24
CA GLU A 198 4.90 -0.52 18.68
C GLU A 198 3.83 -0.67 17.60
N TRP A 199 4.06 -0.01 16.46
CA TRP A 199 3.40 -0.45 15.23
C TRP A 199 3.74 -1.92 15.07
N ARG A 200 2.76 -2.75 14.72
CA ARG A 200 3.03 -4.13 14.30
C ARG A 200 3.69 -4.09 12.91
N ASN A 201 4.90 -3.57 12.84
CA ASN A 201 5.72 -3.60 11.65
C ASN A 201 6.24 -5.03 11.50
N ASN A 202 5.48 -5.87 10.80
CA ASN A 202 5.88 -7.25 10.53
C ASN A 202 7.19 -7.33 9.71
N PHE A 203 7.74 -6.21 9.22
CA PHE A 203 9.06 -6.17 8.60
C PHE A 203 10.19 -5.90 9.59
N GLU A 204 9.91 -5.35 10.77
CA GLU A 204 10.93 -4.94 11.74
C GLU A 204 11.74 -6.11 12.29
N ASP A 205 11.09 -7.26 12.50
CA ASP A 205 11.74 -8.54 12.85
C ASP A 205 12.77 -9.00 11.79
N TYR A 206 12.69 -8.46 10.58
CA TYR A 206 13.54 -8.80 9.44
C TYR A 206 14.53 -7.68 9.07
N CYS A 207 14.52 -6.54 9.76
CA CYS A 207 15.41 -5.41 9.49
C CYS A 207 16.83 -5.63 10.04
N GLU A 208 17.86 -5.48 9.19
CA GLU A 208 19.27 -5.54 9.62
C GLU A 208 19.88 -4.15 9.93
N PHE A 209 19.17 -3.06 9.61
CA PHE A 209 19.51 -1.66 9.90
C PHE A 209 20.98 -1.26 9.63
N TYR A 210 21.51 -1.56 8.43
CA TYR A 210 22.85 -1.11 8.08
C TYR A 210 22.92 0.41 7.93
N ALA A 211 23.91 1.01 8.59
CA ALA A 211 24.29 2.40 8.44
C ALA A 211 25.36 2.57 7.35
N PHE A 212 25.54 3.80 6.87
CA PHE A 212 26.57 4.14 5.88
C PHE A 212 27.98 3.73 6.33
N THR A 213 28.23 3.76 7.65
CA THR A 213 29.50 3.37 8.28
C THR A 213 29.78 1.87 8.21
N ASP A 214 28.77 1.05 7.92
CA ASP A 214 28.91 -0.40 7.91
C ASP A 214 29.52 -0.96 6.61
N PHE A 215 29.59 -0.13 5.56
CA PHE A 215 30.06 -0.55 4.25
C PHE A 215 31.53 -0.16 4.04
N LYS A 216 32.35 -1.14 3.62
CA LYS A 216 33.77 -0.92 3.33
C LYS A 216 33.95 -0.36 1.92
N ILE A 217 33.66 0.92 1.74
CA ILE A 217 33.81 1.60 0.45
C ILE A 217 35.28 2.04 0.29
N LYS A 218 35.99 1.45 -0.68
CA LYS A 218 37.38 1.88 -0.98
C LYS A 218 37.37 3.29 -1.57
N PRO A 219 38.32 4.17 -1.18
CA PRO A 219 38.46 5.46 -1.83
C PRO A 219 38.81 5.26 -3.32
N SER A 220 38.16 6.02 -4.20
CA SER A 220 38.65 6.21 -5.57
C SER A 220 40.09 6.73 -5.52
N GLY A 221 40.91 6.35 -6.50
CA GLY A 221 42.37 6.58 -6.57
C GLY A 221 42.85 8.04 -6.46
N ASN A 222 41.94 8.98 -6.20
CA ASN A 222 42.20 10.41 -6.04
C ASN A 222 42.05 10.88 -4.57
N GLY A 223 41.92 9.96 -3.60
CA GLY A 223 42.00 10.29 -2.17
C GLY A 223 40.80 11.06 -1.58
N LYS A 224 39.68 11.19 -2.33
CA LYS A 224 38.43 11.73 -1.79
C LYS A 224 37.53 10.60 -1.29
N PRO A 225 37.03 10.66 -0.04
CA PRO A 225 36.07 9.69 0.45
C PRO A 225 34.73 9.79 -0.30
N TYR A 226 34.14 8.65 -0.63
CA TYR A 226 32.87 8.51 -1.37
C TYR A 226 31.63 8.78 -0.47
N TYR A 227 31.73 9.64 0.55
CA TYR A 227 30.67 9.77 1.57
C TYR A 227 29.44 10.56 1.11
N MET A 228 29.42 11.15 -0.09
CA MET A 228 28.40 12.15 -0.42
C MET A 228 27.13 11.63 -1.10
N ASP A 229 27.05 10.37 -1.57
CA ASP A 229 25.87 9.90 -2.33
C ASP A 229 25.48 8.42 -2.08
N THR A 230 25.71 7.89 -0.88
CA THR A 230 25.48 6.45 -0.60
C THR A 230 24.17 6.14 0.11
N CYS A 231 23.33 7.14 0.43
CA CYS A 231 22.06 6.91 1.13
C CYS A 231 21.13 5.97 0.34
N VAL A 232 21.04 6.15 -0.98
CA VAL A 232 20.21 5.33 -1.86
C VAL A 232 20.72 3.88 -1.93
N PRO A 233 22.01 3.61 -2.27
CA PRO A 233 22.55 2.24 -2.21
C PRO A 233 22.38 1.55 -0.85
N VAL A 234 22.61 2.25 0.26
CA VAL A 234 22.43 1.68 1.61
C VAL A 234 20.96 1.33 1.87
N ALA A 235 20.03 2.23 1.53
CA ALA A 235 18.60 2.00 1.66
C ALA A 235 18.15 0.79 0.83
N ILE A 236 18.65 0.64 -0.41
CA ILE A 236 18.33 -0.51 -1.26
C ILE A 236 18.86 -1.81 -0.64
N VAL A 237 20.09 -1.84 -0.10
CA VAL A 237 20.62 -3.05 0.57
C VAL A 237 19.77 -3.43 1.78
N ASN A 238 19.40 -2.48 2.63
CA ASN A 238 18.51 -2.72 3.76
C ASN A 238 17.15 -3.28 3.31
N LEU A 239 16.55 -2.67 2.28
CA LEU A 239 15.28 -3.12 1.72
C LEU A 239 15.36 -4.55 1.15
N LEU A 240 16.41 -4.86 0.38
CA LEU A 240 16.61 -6.19 -0.19
C LEU A 240 16.79 -7.25 0.89
N LYS A 241 17.58 -6.95 1.94
CA LYS A 241 17.81 -7.85 3.07
C LYS A 241 16.54 -8.11 3.87
N MET A 242 15.83 -7.05 4.20
CA MET A 242 14.54 -7.11 4.91
C MET A 242 13.51 -7.93 4.12
N ARG A 243 13.37 -7.65 2.82
CA ARG A 243 12.44 -8.38 1.96
C ARG A 243 12.83 -9.84 1.78
N GLY A 244 14.13 -10.11 1.56
CA GLY A 244 14.65 -11.45 1.41
C GLY A 244 14.45 -12.30 2.67
N ALA A 245 14.63 -11.70 3.85
CA ALA A 245 14.40 -12.38 5.12
C ALA A 245 12.92 -12.66 5.37
N LYS A 246 12.03 -11.71 5.09
CA LYS A 246 10.58 -11.90 5.22
C LYS A 246 10.04 -12.99 4.29
N ASP A 247 10.49 -13.04 3.04
CA ASP A 247 9.99 -13.96 2.02
C ASP A 247 10.76 -15.30 1.98
N GLY A 248 11.78 -15.48 2.82
CA GLY A 248 12.60 -16.70 2.88
C GLY A 248 13.56 -16.89 1.70
N PHE A 249 13.99 -15.81 1.05
CA PHE A 249 14.94 -15.83 -0.08
C PHE A 249 16.39 -15.88 0.40
N SER A 250 16.89 -17.10 0.66
CA SER A 250 18.26 -17.33 1.15
C SER A 250 19.35 -16.79 0.22
N ASN A 251 19.09 -16.75 -1.09
CA ASN A 251 20.01 -16.19 -2.08
C ASN A 251 20.26 -14.67 -1.92
N ILE A 252 19.41 -13.97 -1.17
CA ILE A 252 19.59 -12.54 -0.83
C ILE A 252 20.13 -12.41 0.60
N THR A 253 19.60 -13.19 1.55
CA THR A 253 20.00 -13.09 2.96
C THR A 253 21.40 -13.66 3.24
N GLU A 254 21.89 -14.63 2.46
CA GLU A 254 23.23 -15.20 2.61
C GLU A 254 24.34 -14.36 1.96
N LEU A 255 24.02 -13.44 1.05
CA LEU A 255 25.01 -12.56 0.42
C LEU A 255 25.58 -11.59 1.45
N TYR A 256 26.90 -11.34 1.44
CA TYR A 256 27.46 -10.29 2.29
C TYR A 256 26.92 -8.92 1.88
N LYS A 257 26.63 -8.06 2.87
CA LYS A 257 26.13 -6.70 2.63
C LYS A 257 27.00 -5.89 1.65
N ASP A 258 28.32 -6.02 1.75
CA ASP A 258 29.29 -5.37 0.85
C ASP A 258 29.20 -5.88 -0.60
N ASP A 259 28.75 -7.13 -0.82
CA ASP A 259 28.58 -7.68 -2.16
C ASP A 259 27.25 -7.26 -2.78
N LEU A 260 26.16 -7.27 -1.99
CA LEU A 260 24.88 -6.65 -2.37
C LEU A 260 25.05 -5.17 -2.73
N PHE A 261 25.82 -4.44 -1.93
CA PHE A 261 26.12 -3.03 -2.14
C PHE A 261 26.77 -2.76 -3.51
N LYS A 262 27.62 -3.68 -4.01
CA LYS A 262 28.25 -3.54 -5.33
C LYS A 262 27.28 -3.73 -6.49
N TYR A 263 26.19 -4.47 -6.30
CA TYR A 263 25.18 -4.69 -7.35
C TYR A 263 24.22 -3.51 -7.51
N VAL A 264 24.19 -2.60 -6.55
CA VAL A 264 23.26 -1.46 -6.51
C VAL A 264 23.96 -0.10 -6.75
N LEU A 265 25.27 -0.13 -7.02
CA LEU A 265 26.06 1.00 -7.54
C LEU A 265 26.08 0.98 -9.08
#